data_AF-J9I062-F1
#
_entry.id   AF-J9I062-F1
#
_cell.length_a   1.000
_cell.length_b   1.000
_cell.length_c   1.000
_cell.angle_alpha   90.00
_cell.angle_beta   90.00
_cell.angle_gamma   90.00
#
_symmetry.space_group_name_H-M   'P 1'
#
loop_
_entity.id
_entity.type
_entity.pdbx_description
1 polymer ?
#
loop_
_entity_poly.entity_id
_entity_poly.type
_entity_poly.pdbx_seq_one_letter_code
_entity_poly.pdbx_strand_id
1 'polypeptide(L)'
;MPTNLFDCNVGLWDQALAIRWLKENAKAFGGDPDLITLFGESAGGSSVSLHLLSPVTRGLSRRGILQSGTLNAPWSHMSAEKALSVAEALIDDCNCNVTLLKVIDSSIDTILAN
;
A
#
# COMPACT_ATOMS: atom_id res chain seq x y z
N MET A 1 -6.11 0.11 9.75
CA MET A 1 -5.94 -1.17 9.07
C MET A 1 -7.27 -1.52 8.43
N PRO A 2 -7.24 -2.18 7.26
CA PRO A 2 -8.43 -2.73 6.66
C PRO A 2 -9.13 -3.70 7.63
N THR A 3 -10.46 -3.64 7.67
CA THR A 3 -11.32 -4.42 8.58
C THR A 3 -12.34 -5.27 7.85
N ASN A 4 -12.48 -5.13 6.52
CA ASN A 4 -13.41 -5.93 5.72
C ASN A 4 -12.67 -6.90 4.80
N LEU A 5 -13.37 -7.97 4.42
CA LEU A 5 -12.84 -9.06 3.60
C LEU A 5 -12.42 -8.64 2.17
N PHE A 6 -12.84 -7.46 1.71
CA PHE A 6 -12.64 -6.97 0.34
C PHE A 6 -11.85 -5.67 0.27
N ASP A 7 -11.15 -5.34 1.34
CA ASP A 7 -10.36 -4.12 1.38
C ASP A 7 -9.16 -4.22 0.41
N CYS A 8 -8.90 -3.12 -0.32
CA CYS A 8 -7.84 -2.99 -1.32
C CYS A 8 -6.51 -2.51 -0.70
N ASN A 9 -5.43 -2.56 -1.49
CA ASN A 9 -4.10 -2.10 -1.08
C ASN A 9 -3.51 -2.83 0.14
N VAL A 10 -3.98 -4.04 0.47
CA VAL A 10 -3.54 -4.80 1.66
C VAL A 10 -2.02 -4.98 1.75
N GLY A 11 -1.34 -5.22 0.62
CA GLY A 11 0.13 -5.32 0.61
C GLY A 11 0.85 -4.02 0.98
N LEU A 12 0.25 -2.86 0.72
CA LEU A 12 0.78 -1.57 1.18
C LEU A 12 0.46 -1.34 2.66
N TRP A 13 -0.68 -1.82 3.15
CA TRP A 13 -1.01 -1.81 4.58
C TRP A 13 -0.05 -2.69 5.39
N ASP A 14 0.36 -3.84 4.85
CA ASP A 14 1.38 -4.70 5.47
C ASP A 14 2.72 -3.96 5.61
N GLN A 15 3.14 -3.25 4.55
CA GLN A 15 4.33 -2.41 4.62
C GLN A 15 4.17 -1.28 5.64
N ALA A 16 3.01 -0.61 5.69
CA ALA A 16 2.73 0.44 6.67
C ALA A 16 2.81 -0.09 8.11
N LEU A 17 2.29 -1.30 8.35
CA LEU A 17 2.40 -1.98 9.64
C LEU A 17 3.86 -2.27 10.00
N ALA A 18 4.66 -2.78 9.07
CA ALA A 18 6.08 -3.05 9.29
C ALA A 18 6.86 -1.77 9.62
N ILE A 19 6.61 -0.67 8.90
CA ILE A 19 7.24 0.63 9.16
C ILE A 19 6.84 1.15 10.55
N ARG A 20 5.56 1.03 10.93
CA ARG A 20 5.09 1.41 12.27
C ARG A 20 5.77 0.56 13.36
N TRP A 21 5.86 -0.75 13.15
CA TRP A 21 6.53 -1.65 14.08
C TRP A 21 8.00 -1.24 14.26
N LEU A 22 8.71 -0.89 13.19
CA LEU A 22 10.07 -0.35 13.28
C LEU A 22 10.12 0.95 14.08
N LYS A 23 9.18 1.89 13.83
CA LYS A 23 9.09 3.14 14.58
C LYS A 23 8.92 2.91 16.08
N GLU A 24 8.16 1.90 16.47
CA GLU A 24 7.86 1.56 17.87
C GLU A 24 8.98 0.75 18.53
N ASN A 25 9.70 -0.08 17.77
CA ASN A 25 10.57 -1.13 18.33
C ASN A 25 12.06 -0.97 18.01
N ALA A 26 12.47 -0.13 17.04
CA ALA A 26 13.87 -0.03 16.61
C ALA A 26 14.85 0.27 17.75
N LYS A 27 14.44 1.04 18.78
CA LYS A 27 15.27 1.35 19.96
C LYS A 27 15.73 0.09 20.69
N ALA A 28 14.89 -0.94 20.77
CA ALA A 28 15.22 -2.21 21.42
C ALA A 28 16.36 -2.96 20.72
N PHE A 29 16.57 -2.67 19.43
CA PHE A 29 17.63 -3.25 18.59
C PHE A 29 18.83 -2.31 18.41
N GLY A 30 18.88 -1.18 19.15
CA GLY A 30 19.94 -0.18 19.03
C GLY A 30 19.81 0.76 17.83
N GLY A 31 18.68 0.74 17.13
CA GLY A 31 18.37 1.68 16.05
C GLY A 31 17.72 2.98 16.56
N ASP A 32 17.82 4.04 15.77
CA ASP A 32 17.14 5.31 16.03
C ASP A 32 15.84 5.40 15.20
N PRO A 33 14.65 5.33 15.84
CA PRO A 33 13.37 5.39 15.12
C PRO A 33 13.12 6.76 14.46
N ASP A 34 13.86 7.82 14.81
CA ASP A 34 13.74 9.13 14.19
C ASP A 34 14.63 9.28 12.94
N LEU A 35 15.48 8.29 12.65
CA LEU A 35 16.37 8.27 11.49
C LEU A 35 16.07 7.15 10.48
N ILE A 36 14.87 6.56 10.53
CA ILE A 36 14.42 5.54 9.57
C ILE A 36 14.47 6.11 8.13
N THR A 37 15.14 5.38 7.24
CA THR A 37 15.18 5.67 5.79
C THR A 37 14.58 4.50 5.04
N LEU A 38 13.51 4.75 4.28
CA LEU A 38 12.93 3.73 3.40
C LEU A 38 13.74 3.65 2.11
N PHE A 39 13.85 2.45 1.56
CA PHE A 39 14.53 2.21 0.30
C PHE A 39 13.74 1.18 -0.50
N GLY A 40 13.64 1.36 -1.81
CA GLY A 40 13.00 0.39 -2.68
C GLY A 40 13.37 0.55 -4.15
N GLU A 41 13.31 -0.56 -4.88
CA GLU A 41 13.55 -0.65 -6.32
C GLU A 41 12.27 -1.11 -7.05
N SER A 42 12.03 -0.61 -8.28
CA SER A 42 10.85 -0.96 -9.09
C SER A 42 9.55 -0.72 -8.33
N ALA A 43 8.68 -1.72 -8.16
CA ALA A 43 7.47 -1.63 -7.34
C ALA A 43 7.76 -1.20 -5.89
N GLY A 44 8.94 -1.53 -5.36
CA GLY A 44 9.42 -1.03 -4.06
C GLY A 44 9.71 0.47 -4.09
N GLY A 45 10.28 1.00 -5.18
CA GLY A 45 10.48 2.44 -5.36
C GLY A 45 9.15 3.19 -5.40
N SER A 46 8.16 2.64 -6.14
CA SER A 46 6.78 3.16 -6.14
C SER A 46 6.15 3.12 -4.75
N SER A 47 6.35 2.03 -4.00
CA SER A 47 5.89 1.89 -2.62
C SER A 47 6.50 2.94 -1.69
N VAL A 48 7.81 3.22 -1.82
CA VAL A 48 8.48 4.29 -1.06
C VAL A 48 7.83 5.64 -1.35
N SER A 49 7.62 6.02 -2.62
CA SER A 49 6.91 7.29 -2.91
C SER A 49 5.52 7.34 -2.28
N LEU A 50 4.80 6.23 -2.29
CA LEU A 50 3.44 6.17 -1.76
C LEU A 50 3.44 6.34 -0.24
N HIS A 51 4.37 5.71 0.49
CA HIS A 51 4.53 5.87 1.94
C HIS A 51 5.03 7.25 2.36
N LEU A 52 5.77 7.96 1.51
CA LEU A 52 6.17 9.33 1.78
C LEU A 52 5.01 10.34 1.63
N LEU A 53 4.02 10.03 0.79
CA LEU A 53 2.88 10.91 0.50
C LEU A 53 1.65 10.60 1.38
N SER A 54 1.45 9.32 1.69
CA SER A 54 0.34 8.81 2.49
C SER A 54 0.21 9.52 3.84
N PRO A 55 -1.00 9.98 4.22
CA PRO A 55 -1.27 10.46 5.57
C PRO A 55 -1.07 9.39 6.66
N VAL A 56 -1.32 8.12 6.33
CA VAL A 56 -1.25 6.98 7.27
C VAL A 56 0.18 6.68 7.72
N THR A 57 1.15 6.83 6.82
CA THR A 57 2.58 6.58 7.10
C THR A 57 3.40 7.86 7.23
N ARG A 58 2.75 9.03 7.17
CA ARG A 58 3.40 10.32 7.34
C ARG A 58 4.14 10.38 8.67
N GLY A 59 5.42 10.74 8.60
CA GLY A 59 6.28 10.88 9.78
C GLY A 59 6.81 9.58 10.37
N LEU A 60 6.44 8.41 9.82
CA LEU A 60 7.01 7.12 10.27
C LEU A 60 8.43 6.89 9.74
N SER A 61 8.78 7.52 8.62
CA SER A 61 10.16 7.55 8.10
C SER A 61 10.65 8.99 7.95
N ARG A 62 11.97 9.16 8.04
CA ARG A 62 12.63 10.45 7.90
C ARG A 62 12.97 10.77 6.45
N ARG A 63 13.32 9.75 5.66
CA ARG A 63 13.80 9.86 4.27
C ARG A 63 13.34 8.65 3.46
N GLY A 64 13.39 8.78 2.14
CA GLY A 64 13.19 7.67 1.21
C GLY A 64 14.19 7.71 0.04
N ILE A 65 14.56 6.53 -0.45
CA ILE A 65 15.35 6.31 -1.67
C ILE A 65 14.50 5.49 -2.63
N LEU A 66 14.31 6.00 -3.85
CA LEU A 66 13.46 5.42 -4.88
C LEU A 66 14.34 5.08 -6.08
N GLN A 67 14.47 3.81 -6.41
CA GLN A 67 15.24 3.36 -7.57
C GLN A 67 14.32 2.75 -8.62
N SER A 68 14.39 3.25 -9.86
CA SER A 68 13.68 2.67 -11.02
C SER A 68 12.16 2.47 -10.84
N GLY A 69 11.52 3.25 -9.96
CA GLY A 69 10.08 3.17 -9.70
C GLY A 69 9.58 4.33 -8.86
N THR A 70 8.42 4.85 -9.22
CA THR A 70 7.73 5.98 -8.58
C THR A 70 6.21 5.77 -8.65
N LEU A 71 5.45 6.45 -7.80
CA LEU A 71 3.98 6.43 -7.75
C LEU A 71 3.34 6.76 -9.09
N ASN A 72 3.92 7.69 -9.84
CA ASN A 72 3.37 8.18 -11.11
C ASN A 72 3.80 7.33 -12.31
N ALA A 73 4.45 6.19 -12.10
CA ALA A 73 4.70 5.26 -13.18
C ALA A 73 3.36 4.67 -13.65
N PRO A 74 3.14 4.50 -14.97
CA PRO A 74 1.85 4.05 -15.50
C PRO A 74 1.46 2.63 -15.06
N TRP A 75 2.41 1.86 -14.54
CA TRP A 75 2.22 0.49 -14.05
C TRP A 75 2.09 0.39 -12.53
N SER A 76 2.32 1.48 -11.78
CA SER A 76 2.43 1.42 -10.30
C SER A 76 1.12 1.66 -9.56
N HIS A 77 0.07 2.08 -10.26
CA HIS A 77 -1.27 2.22 -9.70
C HIS A 77 -2.35 1.97 -10.76
N MET A 78 -3.57 1.74 -10.31
CA MET A 78 -4.76 1.66 -11.18
C MET A 78 -5.92 2.40 -10.54
N SER A 79 -6.90 2.81 -11.34
CA SER A 79 -8.16 3.34 -10.81
C SER A 79 -8.97 2.24 -10.14
N ALA A 80 -9.86 2.60 -9.22
CA ALA A 80 -10.78 1.65 -8.58
C ALA A 80 -11.64 0.91 -9.61
N GLU A 81 -12.12 1.62 -10.65
CA GLU A 81 -12.85 1.03 -11.77
C GLU A 81 -12.02 -0.03 -12.50
N LYS A 82 -10.75 0.28 -12.80
CA LYS A 82 -9.87 -0.68 -13.47
C LYS A 82 -9.59 -1.90 -12.58
N ALA A 83 -9.36 -1.68 -11.29
CA ALA A 83 -9.16 -2.76 -10.32
C ALA A 83 -10.37 -3.70 -10.27
N LEU A 84 -11.59 -3.14 -10.23
CA LEU A 84 -12.83 -3.92 -10.24
C LEU A 84 -12.96 -4.74 -11.53
N SER A 85 -12.70 -4.14 -12.70
CA SER A 85 -12.77 -4.87 -13.98
C SER A 85 -11.79 -6.04 -14.05
N VAL A 86 -10.61 -5.92 -13.43
CA VAL A 86 -9.63 -7.00 -13.37
C VAL A 86 -10.09 -8.08 -12.39
N ALA A 87 -10.67 -7.70 -11.26
CA ALA A 87 -11.24 -8.64 -10.30
C ALA A 87 -12.41 -9.44 -10.89
N GLU A 88 -13.30 -8.80 -11.64
CA GLU A 88 -14.40 -9.46 -12.37
C GLU A 88 -13.87 -10.48 -13.37
N ALA A 89 -12.91 -10.10 -14.20
CA ALA A 89 -12.29 -11.01 -15.16
C ALA A 89 -11.64 -12.22 -14.49
N LEU A 90 -10.94 -12.01 -13.36
CA LEU A 90 -10.33 -13.11 -12.59
C LEU A 90 -11.39 -14.08 -12.05
N ILE A 91 -12.54 -13.58 -11.60
CA ILE A 91 -13.62 -14.41 -11.09
C ILE A 91 -14.23 -15.26 -12.21
N ASP A 92 -14.46 -14.65 -13.36
CA ASP A 92 -14.98 -15.34 -14.54
C ASP A 92 -14.02 -16.44 -15.01
N ASP A 93 -12.71 -16.14 -15.08
CA ASP A 93 -11.67 -17.11 -15.43
C ASP A 93 -11.59 -18.28 -14.43
N CYS A 94 -11.94 -18.04 -13.16
CA CYS A 94 -12.01 -19.06 -12.12
C CYS A 94 -13.35 -19.82 -12.10
N ASN A 95 -14.32 -19.52 -12.98
CA ASN A 95 -15.70 -20.00 -12.91
C ASN A 95 -16.37 -19.75 -11.55
N CYS A 96 -16.02 -18.65 -10.89
CA CYS A 96 -16.57 -18.24 -9.61
C CYS A 96 -17.78 -17.31 -9.80
N ASN A 97 -18.62 -17.17 -8.77
CA ASN A 97 -19.79 -16.30 -8.86
C ASN A 97 -19.43 -14.83 -8.56
N VAL A 98 -19.54 -13.97 -9.58
CA VAL A 98 -19.26 -12.52 -9.52
C VAL A 98 -20.08 -11.75 -8.50
N THR A 99 -21.22 -12.29 -8.04
CA THR A 99 -21.99 -11.66 -6.96
C THR A 99 -21.23 -11.59 -5.62
N LEU A 100 -20.09 -12.29 -5.48
CA LEU A 100 -19.17 -12.16 -4.35
C LEU A 100 -18.41 -10.82 -4.31
N LEU A 101 -18.31 -10.06 -5.41
CA LEU A 101 -17.60 -8.77 -5.45
C LEU A 101 -18.40 -7.60 -4.85
N LYS A 102 -19.63 -7.83 -4.40
CA LYS A 102 -20.60 -6.76 -4.07
C LYS A 102 -20.26 -5.85 -2.89
N VAL A 103 -19.04 -5.85 -2.36
CA VAL A 103 -18.63 -4.96 -1.26
C VAL A 103 -17.17 -4.49 -1.41
N ILE A 104 -16.77 -3.98 -2.57
CA ILE A 104 -15.56 -3.12 -2.64
C ILE A 104 -16.05 -1.69 -2.48
N ASP A 105 -16.06 -1.18 -1.24
CA ASP A 105 -16.29 0.23 -0.98
C ASP A 105 -15.03 1.00 -1.39
N SER A 106 -15.12 1.74 -2.50
CA SER A 106 -14.02 2.57 -3.01
C SER A 106 -13.64 3.72 -2.06
N SER A 107 -14.45 3.97 -1.01
CA SER A 107 -14.17 4.98 0.00
C SER A 107 -13.30 4.50 1.17
N ILE A 108 -13.10 3.18 1.35
CA ILE A 108 -12.51 2.64 2.60
C ILE A 108 -10.97 2.44 2.56
N ASP A 109 -10.32 2.30 1.39
CA ASP A 109 -8.91 1.85 1.33
C ASP A 109 -7.88 2.82 0.78
N THR A 110 -8.03 4.08 1.16
CA THR A 110 -7.13 5.08 0.61
C THR A 110 -5.99 5.35 1.59
N ILE A 111 -4.89 4.59 1.44
CA ILE A 111 -3.58 4.97 2.01
C ILE A 111 -3.22 6.42 1.62
N LEU A 112 -3.81 6.97 0.56
CA LEU A 112 -3.60 8.35 0.09
C LEU A 112 -4.73 9.36 0.42
N ALA A 113 -5.83 9.01 1.09
CA ALA A 113 -6.89 10.00 1.40
C ALA A 113 -6.63 10.72 2.72
N ASN A 114 -6.96 12.02 2.73
CA ASN A 114 -7.09 12.85 3.93
C ASN A 114 -8.42 12.57 4.62
#